data_AF-A0A2B8A1C9-F1
#
_entry.id   AF-A0A2B8A1C9-F1
#
_cell.length_a   1.000
_cell.length_b   1.000
_cell.length_c   1.000
_cell.angle_alpha   90.00
_cell.angle_beta   90.00
_cell.angle_gamma   90.00
#
_symmetry.space_group_name_H-M   'P 1'
#
loop_
_entity.id
_entity.type
_entity.pdbx_description
1 polymer ?
#
loop_
_entity_poly.entity_id
_entity_poly.type
_entity_poly.pdbx_seq_one_letter_code
_entity_poly.pdbx_strand_id
1 'polypeptide(L)'
;MQKEKIAAEDEKLQAETALQREKIAAEREKTQADEREQLRQHTERQLRIERGVPVTDPVRADGFRLSSAVKFVPRFQDNQMDVYLIAFEKCMLVHQFPKDAWTQLIHTQLT
;
A
#
# COMPACT_ATOMS: atom_id res chain seq x y z
N MET A 1 -33.06 20.91 45.33
CA MET A 1 -33.33 21.12 43.90
C MET A 1 -32.26 21.91 43.15
N GLN A 2 -31.98 23.19 43.41
CA GLN A 2 -30.92 23.91 42.64
C GLN A 2 -29.49 23.42 42.93
N LYS A 3 -29.17 23.11 44.19
CA LYS A 3 -27.83 22.60 44.58
C LYS A 3 -27.52 21.20 44.02
N GLU A 4 -28.53 20.35 43.86
CA GLU A 4 -28.38 19.00 43.28
C GLU A 4 -28.15 19.05 41.77
N LYS A 5 -28.75 20.02 41.07
CA LYS A 5 -28.48 20.23 39.63
C LYS A 5 -27.04 20.67 39.37
N ILE A 6 -26.51 21.57 40.20
CA ILE A 6 -25.13 22.06 40.07
C ILE A 6 -24.13 20.93 40.36
N ALA A 7 -24.38 20.09 41.37
CA ALA A 7 -23.53 18.94 41.67
C ALA A 7 -23.51 17.90 40.53
N ALA A 8 -24.67 17.63 39.91
CA ALA A 8 -24.77 16.72 38.78
C ALA A 8 -24.10 17.27 37.50
N GLU A 9 -24.14 18.60 37.28
CA GLU A 9 -23.44 19.24 36.18
C GLU A 9 -21.91 19.23 36.39
N ASP A 10 -21.43 19.46 37.61
CA ASP A 10 -20.01 19.38 37.95
C ASP A 10 -19.45 17.96 37.81
N GLU A 11 -20.20 16.94 38.25
CA GLU A 11 -19.81 15.52 38.09
C GLU A 11 -19.73 15.13 36.61
N LYS A 12 -20.68 15.59 35.80
CA LYS A 12 -20.69 15.36 34.35
C LYS A 12 -19.52 16.05 33.66
N LEU A 13 -19.18 17.28 34.05
CA LEU A 13 -18.03 18.02 33.53
C LEU A 13 -16.70 17.36 33.91
N GLN A 14 -16.59 16.82 35.12
CA GLN A 14 -15.42 16.06 35.55
C GLN A 14 -15.26 14.74 34.79
N ALA A 15 -16.36 14.01 34.57
CA ALA A 15 -16.34 12.79 33.78
C ALA A 15 -15.94 13.05 32.31
N GLU A 16 -16.45 14.13 31.72
CA GLU A 16 -16.14 14.50 30.34
C GLU A 16 -14.67 14.92 30.18
N THR A 17 -14.14 15.72 31.11
CA THR A 17 -12.73 16.12 31.09
C THR A 17 -11.77 14.96 31.35
N ALA A 18 -12.14 14.01 32.21
CA ALA A 18 -11.37 12.79 32.44
C ALA A 18 -11.31 11.93 31.16
N LEU A 19 -12.45 11.73 30.50
CA LEU A 19 -12.52 10.97 29.25
C LEU A 19 -11.70 11.64 28.13
N GLN A 20 -11.71 12.97 28.05
CA GLN A 20 -10.94 13.72 27.07
C GLN A 20 -9.42 13.58 27.31
N ARG A 21 -8.99 13.62 28.57
CA ARG A 21 -7.59 13.42 28.96
C ARG A 21 -7.11 12.01 28.63
N GLU A 22 -7.94 11.00 28.90
CA GLU A 22 -7.63 9.60 28.58
C GLU A 22 -7.50 9.38 27.07
N LYS A 23 -8.41 9.94 26.26
CA LYS A 23 -8.30 9.89 24.79
C LYS A 23 -7.01 10.52 24.26
N ILE A 24 -6.65 11.70 24.78
CA ILE A 24 -5.41 12.38 24.39
C ILE A 24 -4.18 11.57 24.80
N ALA A 25 -4.20 10.92 25.98
CA ALA A 25 -3.11 10.06 26.42
C ALA A 25 -2.96 8.82 25.52
N ALA A 26 -4.06 8.14 25.20
CA ALA A 26 -4.07 6.97 24.33
C ALA A 26 -3.60 7.32 22.90
N GLU A 27 -4.01 8.48 22.37
CA GLU A 27 -3.58 8.94 21.05
C GLU A 27 -2.09 9.26 21.03
N ARG A 28 -1.55 9.89 22.08
CA ARG A 28 -0.12 10.16 22.21
C ARG A 28 0.72 8.88 22.31
N GLU A 29 0.26 7.90 23.08
CA GLU A 29 0.93 6.61 23.20
C GLU A 29 0.97 5.87 21.86
N LYS A 30 -0.14 5.89 21.12
CA LYS A 30 -0.21 5.32 19.78
C LYS A 30 0.77 5.99 18.81
N THR A 31 0.79 7.32 18.79
CA THR A 31 1.73 8.08 17.94
C THR A 31 3.19 7.77 18.29
N GLN A 32 3.53 7.67 19.58
CA GLN A 32 4.89 7.29 20.01
C GLN A 32 5.26 5.86 19.60
N ALA A 33 4.31 4.93 19.66
CA ALA A 33 4.52 3.55 19.19
C ALA A 33 4.76 3.51 17.68
N ASP A 34 3.98 4.27 16.91
CA ASP A 34 4.11 4.37 15.45
C ASP A 34 5.45 5.01 15.06
N GLU A 35 5.88 6.09 15.73
CA GLU A 35 7.18 6.72 15.50
C GLU A 35 8.35 5.77 15.81
N ARG A 36 8.25 5.02 16.92
CA ARG A 36 9.27 4.03 17.28
C ARG A 36 9.38 2.92 16.24
N GLU A 37 8.25 2.49 15.69
CA GLU A 37 8.22 1.48 14.63
C GLU A 37 8.79 2.01 13.31
N GLN A 38 8.43 3.23 12.92
CA GLN A 38 9.01 3.87 11.73
C GLN A 38 10.52 4.02 11.85
N LEU A 39 11.02 4.39 13.03
CA LEU A 39 12.45 4.51 13.27
C LEU A 39 13.15 3.15 13.14
N ARG A 40 12.58 2.09 13.71
CA ARG A 40 13.11 0.71 13.55
C ARG A 40 13.22 0.32 12.08
N GLN A 41 12.12 0.49 11.33
CA GLN A 41 12.09 0.15 9.91
C GLN A 41 13.10 0.97 9.10
N HIS A 42 13.25 2.26 9.43
CA HIS A 42 14.23 3.12 8.77
C HIS A 42 15.66 2.67 9.06
N THR A 43 15.99 2.38 10.31
CA THR A 43 17.32 1.87 10.70
C THR A 43 17.61 0.52 10.05
N GLU A 44 16.65 -0.40 10.02
CA GLU A 44 16.79 -1.69 9.34
C GLU A 44 17.03 -1.50 7.83
N ARG A 45 16.31 -0.56 7.19
CA ARG A 45 16.51 -0.23 5.78
C ARG A 45 17.91 0.31 5.53
N GLN A 46 18.40 1.24 6.37
CA GLN A 46 19.75 1.79 6.25
C GLN A 46 20.82 0.70 6.39
N LEU A 47 20.70 -0.17 7.41
CA LEU A 47 21.66 -1.26 7.64
C LEU A 47 21.69 -2.26 6.47
N ARG A 48 20.54 -2.52 5.83
CA ARG A 48 20.47 -3.39 4.64
C ARG A 48 21.16 -2.78 3.42
N ILE A 49 21.03 -1.46 3.24
CA ILE A 49 21.74 -0.72 2.18
C ILE A 49 23.26 -0.78 2.41
N GLU A 50 23.73 -0.53 3.64
CA GLU A 50 25.16 -0.59 3.98
C GLU A 50 25.77 -1.98 3.77
N ARG A 51 25.01 -3.03 4.07
CA ARG A 51 25.46 -4.43 3.89
C ARG A 51 25.40 -4.91 2.43
N GLY A 52 24.99 -4.06 1.49
CA GLY A 52 24.89 -4.43 0.07
C GLY A 52 23.88 -5.55 -0.19
N VAL A 53 22.93 -5.79 0.72
CA VAL A 53 21.89 -6.80 0.53
C VAL A 53 20.86 -6.19 -0.42
N PRO A 54 20.69 -6.72 -1.64
CA PRO A 54 19.70 -6.20 -2.57
C PRO A 54 18.33 -6.23 -1.91
N VAL A 55 17.58 -5.13 -2.05
CA VAL A 55 16.18 -5.07 -1.62
C VAL A 55 15.39 -5.99 -2.55
N THR A 56 15.37 -7.28 -2.23
CA THR A 56 14.35 -8.17 -2.75
C THR A 56 13.08 -7.83 -1.97
N ASP A 57 12.25 -6.99 -2.58
CA ASP A 57 10.86 -6.83 -2.18
C ASP A 57 10.28 -8.23 -1.98
N PRO A 58 9.75 -8.60 -0.79
CA PRO A 58 9.20 -9.93 -0.57
C PRO A 58 8.00 -10.20 -1.50
N VAL A 59 7.42 -9.16 -2.10
CA VAL A 59 6.38 -9.27 -3.15
C VAL A 59 6.94 -9.80 -4.48
N ARG A 60 8.26 -9.72 -4.70
CA ARG A 60 8.89 -10.12 -5.97
C ARG A 60 9.39 -11.58 -5.98
N ALA A 61 9.19 -12.33 -4.89
CA ALA A 61 9.62 -13.72 -4.78
C ALA A 61 8.80 -14.67 -5.67
N ASP A 62 7.54 -14.33 -5.97
CA ASP A 62 6.81 -14.89 -7.13
C ASP A 62 7.05 -14.00 -8.35
N GLY A 63 8.32 -13.94 -8.77
CA GLY A 63 8.76 -13.06 -9.84
C GLY A 63 7.91 -13.22 -11.10
N PHE A 64 7.41 -12.12 -11.64
CA PHE A 64 6.75 -12.06 -12.94
C PHE A 64 7.58 -12.84 -13.97
N ARG A 65 7.04 -13.96 -14.47
CA ARG A 65 7.69 -14.79 -15.49
C ARG A 65 7.13 -14.41 -16.85
N LEU A 66 7.95 -13.72 -17.65
CA LEU A 66 7.58 -13.32 -19.01
C LEU A 66 7.08 -14.51 -19.83
N SER A 67 7.78 -15.65 -19.78
CA SER A 67 7.42 -16.89 -20.49
C SER A 67 6.01 -17.40 -20.18
N SER A 68 5.56 -17.27 -18.93
CA SER A 68 4.20 -17.64 -18.52
C SER A 68 3.16 -16.59 -18.88
N ALA A 69 3.57 -15.33 -19.03
CA ALA A 69 2.69 -14.20 -19.30
C ALA A 69 2.40 -14.02 -20.81
N VAL A 70 3.32 -14.41 -21.70
CA VAL A 70 3.15 -14.29 -23.16
C VAL A 70 1.86 -14.96 -23.67
N LYS A 71 1.43 -16.07 -23.05
CA LYS A 71 0.21 -16.79 -23.45
C LYS A 71 -1.08 -15.98 -23.29
N PHE A 72 -1.05 -14.92 -22.48
CA PHE A 72 -2.19 -14.03 -22.25
C PHE A 72 -2.14 -12.77 -23.12
N VAL A 73 -1.06 -12.57 -23.87
CA VAL A 73 -0.93 -11.44 -24.80
C VAL A 73 -1.83 -11.72 -26.01
N PRO A 74 -2.73 -10.80 -26.37
CA PRO A 74 -3.52 -10.92 -27.59
C PRO A 74 -2.62 -11.08 -28.82
N ARG A 75 -3.15 -11.74 -29.87
CA ARG A 75 -2.43 -11.84 -31.14
C ARG A 75 -2.44 -10.48 -31.85
N PHE A 76 -1.29 -10.06 -32.34
CA PHE A 76 -1.18 -8.85 -33.16
C PHE A 76 -1.68 -9.10 -34.59
N GLN A 77 -2.44 -8.14 -35.12
CA GLN A 77 -2.91 -8.12 -36.50
C GLN A 77 -2.69 -6.72 -37.08
N ASP A 78 -1.89 -6.60 -38.14
CA ASP A 78 -1.48 -5.31 -38.73
C ASP A 78 -2.64 -4.42 -39.17
N ASN A 79 -3.77 -5.01 -39.54
CA ASN A 79 -4.94 -4.29 -40.04
C ASN A 79 -5.83 -3.70 -38.92
N GLN A 80 -5.54 -3.96 -37.65
CA GLN A 80 -6.40 -3.60 -36.52
C GLN A 80 -5.59 -3.18 -35.26
N MET A 81 -4.65 -2.25 -35.44
CA MET A 81 -3.76 -1.78 -34.36
C MET A 81 -4.52 -1.22 -33.15
N ASP A 82 -5.52 -0.37 -33.36
CA ASP A 82 -6.27 0.26 -32.26
C ASP A 82 -7.03 -0.77 -31.41
N VAL A 83 -7.62 -1.77 -32.08
CA VAL A 83 -8.32 -2.87 -31.43
C VAL A 83 -7.35 -3.73 -30.62
N TYR A 84 -6.16 -3.98 -31.18
CA TYR A 84 -5.09 -4.71 -30.50
C TYR A 84 -4.63 -3.99 -29.22
N LEU A 85 -4.36 -2.68 -29.28
CA LEU A 85 -3.88 -1.93 -28.12
C LEU A 85 -4.92 -1.92 -26.98
N ILE A 86 -6.20 -1.76 -27.31
CA ILE A 86 -7.29 -1.84 -26.33
C ILE A 86 -7.39 -3.23 -25.70
N ALA A 87 -7.30 -4.29 -26.52
CA ALA A 87 -7.33 -5.66 -26.02
C ALA A 87 -6.12 -5.96 -25.14
N PHE A 88 -4.94 -5.50 -25.54
CA PHE A 88 -3.70 -5.64 -24.81
C PHE A 88 -3.82 -4.99 -23.43
N GLU A 89 -4.21 -3.71 -23.37
CA GLU A 89 -4.38 -2.98 -22.11
C GLU A 89 -5.35 -3.70 -21.17
N LYS A 90 -6.50 -4.15 -21.69
CA LYS A 90 -7.47 -4.94 -20.91
C LYS A 90 -6.86 -6.22 -20.34
N CYS A 91 -6.12 -6.99 -21.14
CA CYS A 91 -5.46 -8.21 -20.68
C CYS A 91 -4.42 -7.91 -19.59
N MET A 92 -3.60 -6.86 -19.76
CA MET A 92 -2.61 -6.48 -18.76
C MET A 92 -3.25 -6.09 -17.42
N LEU A 93 -4.37 -5.36 -17.47
CA LEU A 93 -5.12 -4.95 -16.27
C LEU A 93 -5.79 -6.14 -15.58
N VAL A 94 -6.43 -7.05 -16.34
CA VAL A 94 -7.09 -8.26 -15.80
C VAL A 94 -6.10 -9.17 -15.08
N HIS A 95 -4.92 -9.36 -15.67
CA HIS A 95 -3.87 -10.20 -15.09
C HIS A 95 -2.96 -9.47 -14.10
N GLN A 96 -3.22 -8.18 -13.85
CA GLN A 96 -2.42 -7.33 -12.95
C GLN A 96 -0.92 -7.39 -13.26
N PHE A 97 -0.58 -7.41 -14.55
CA PHE A 97 0.83 -7.45 -14.96
C PHE A 97 1.53 -6.13 -14.66
N PRO A 98 2.79 -6.18 -14.21
CA PRO A 98 3.50 -4.99 -13.77
C PRO A 98 3.84 -4.11 -14.97
N LYS A 99 3.62 -2.79 -14.83
CA LYS A 99 3.69 -1.84 -15.96
C LYS A 99 5.06 -1.77 -16.64
N ASP A 100 6.13 -2.02 -15.88
CA ASP A 100 7.51 -2.12 -16.37
C ASP A 100 7.72 -3.30 -17.35
N ALA A 101 6.85 -4.32 -17.30
CA ALA A 101 6.91 -5.47 -18.19
C ALA A 101 6.03 -5.35 -19.44
N TRP A 102 5.16 -4.34 -19.55
CA TRP A 102 4.20 -4.23 -20.66
C TRP A 102 4.92 -4.07 -22.01
N THR A 103 5.98 -3.27 -22.05
CA THR A 103 6.81 -3.12 -23.27
C THR A 103 7.42 -4.44 -23.70
N GLN A 104 7.92 -5.24 -22.75
CA GLN A 104 8.50 -6.55 -23.05
C GLN A 104 7.45 -7.52 -23.60
N LEU A 105 6.23 -7.47 -23.06
CA LEU A 105 5.11 -8.29 -23.55
C LEU A 105 4.67 -7.90 -24.96
N ILE A 106 4.62 -6.62 -25.30
CA ILE A 106 4.30 -6.16 -26.67
C ILE A 106 5.35 -6.66 -27.65
N HIS A 107 6.64 -6.58 -27.31
CA HIS A 107 7.73 -7.00 -28.18
C HIS A 107 7.66 -8.50 -28.56
N THR A 108 7.06 -9.34 -27.71
CA THR A 108 6.88 -10.77 -28.01
C THR A 108 5.95 -11.03 -29.20
N GLN A 109 5.15 -10.06 -29.63
CA GLN A 109 4.25 -10.18 -30.78
C GLN A 109 4.83 -9.57 -32.06
N LEU A 110 5.97 -8.88 -31.97
CA LEU A 110 6.60 -8.15 -33.08
C LEU A 110 7.83 -8.88 -33.66
N THR A 111 8.16 -10.06 -33.12
CA THR A 111 9.23 -10.94 -33.59
C THR A 111 8.62 -12.10 -34.38
#